data_AF-A0A4Q7FQ66-F1
#
_entry.id   AF-A0A4Q7FQ66-F1
#
_cell.length_a   1.000
_cell.length_b   1.000
_cell.length_c   1.000
_cell.angle_alpha   90.00
_cell.angle_beta   90.00
_cell.angle_gamma   90.00
#
_symmetry.space_group_name_H-M   'P 1'
#
loop_
_entity.id
_entity.type
_entity.pdbx_description
1 polymer ?
#
loop_
_entity_poly.entity_id
_entity_poly.type
_entity_poly.pdbx_seq_one_letter_code
_entity_poly.pdbx_strand_id
1 'polypeptide(L)' 'MSYRLPPLNSLRAFEASARHLSFKRASDELCVTPGAVSQQVKSLEASLGVQLFEELVLLTGP' A
#
# COMPACT_ATOMS: atom_id res chain seq x y z
N MET A 1 8.11 -23.46 9.92
CA MET A 1 7.62 -22.08 9.71
C MET A 1 7.59 -21.81 8.23
N SER A 2 6.43 -22.00 7.59
CA SER A 2 6.26 -21.73 6.16
C SER A 2 6.24 -20.21 5.97
N TYR A 3 7.38 -19.62 5.63
CA TYR A 3 7.51 -18.20 5.34
C TYR A 3 6.78 -17.92 4.02
N ARG A 4 5.46 -17.71 4.08
CA ARG A 4 4.69 -17.28 2.92
C ARG A 4 5.08 -15.84 2.62
N LEU A 5 6.03 -15.70 1.70
CA LEU A 5 6.41 -14.42 1.17
C LEU A 5 5.17 -13.73 0.59
N PRO A 6 4.91 -12.46 0.94
CA PRO A 6 3.82 -11.72 0.34
C PRO A 6 4.05 -11.62 -1.18
N PRO A 7 2.97 -11.56 -1.98
CA PRO A 7 3.08 -11.46 -3.42
C PRO A 7 3.88 -10.21 -3.82
N LEU A 8 4.76 -10.35 -4.82
CA LEU A 8 5.67 -9.29 -5.27
C LEU A 8 4.96 -7.99 -5.65
N ASN A 9 3.75 -8.09 -6.18
CA ASN A 9 2.94 -6.94 -6.56
C ASN A 9 2.57 -6.09 -5.33
N SER A 10 2.19 -6.73 -4.22
CA SER A 10 1.90 -6.05 -2.95
C SER A 10 3.11 -5.29 -2.40
N LEU A 11 4.30 -5.89 -2.48
CA LEU A 11 5.55 -5.22 -2.08
C LEU A 11 5.88 -4.03 -2.99
N ARG A 12 5.71 -4.19 -4.32
CA ARG A 12 5.91 -3.11 -5.30
C ARG A 12 4.93 -1.96 -5.09
N ALA A 13 3.66 -2.26 -4.88
CA ALA A 13 2.62 -1.28 -4.62
C ALA A 13 2.92 -0.48 -3.35
N PHE A 14 3.36 -1.15 -2.28
CA PHE A 14 3.77 -0.49 -1.04
C PHE A 14 4.98 0.42 -1.25
N GLU A 15 6.06 -0.10 -1.84
CA GLU A 15 7.31 0.64 -2.05
C GLU A 15 7.09 1.88 -2.94
N ALA A 16 6.39 1.74 -4.06
CA ALA A 16 6.04 2.86 -4.93
C ALA A 16 5.14 3.89 -4.22
N SER A 17 4.15 3.43 -3.44
CA SER A 17 3.24 4.33 -2.70
C SER A 17 3.98 5.09 -1.61
N ALA A 18 4.90 4.44 -0.90
CA ALA A 18 5.74 5.06 0.11
C ALA A 18 6.70 6.09 -0.51
N ARG A 19 7.32 5.76 -1.65
CA ARG A 19 8.22 6.66 -2.39
C ARG A 19 7.49 7.92 -2.88
N HIS A 20 6.28 7.75 -3.42
CA HIS A 20 5.50 8.86 -3.99
C HIS A 20 4.63 9.61 -2.99
N LEU A 21 4.46 9.07 -1.78
CA LEU A 21 3.47 9.51 -0.79
C LEU A 21 2.06 9.63 -1.41
N SER A 22 1.75 8.79 -2.41
CA SER A 22 0.52 8.90 -3.20
C SER A 22 0.21 7.61 -3.95
N PHE A 23 -0.95 7.01 -3.63
CA PHE A 23 -1.47 5.85 -4.35
C PHE A 23 -1.75 6.13 -5.83
N LYS A 24 -2.10 7.38 -6.19
CA LYS A 24 -2.36 7.79 -7.57
C LYS A 24 -1.09 7.84 -8.40
N ARG A 25 0.00 8.39 -7.85
CA ARG A 25 1.30 8.43 -8.55
C ARG A 25 1.92 7.05 -8.63
N ALA A 26 1.82 6.26 -7.57
CA ALA A 26 2.24 4.85 -7.60
C ALA A 26 1.47 4.04 -8.63
N SER A 27 0.16 4.27 -8.79
CA SER A 27 -0.62 3.56 -9.81
C SER A 27 -0.21 3.92 -11.23
N ASP A 28 0.18 5.18 -11.46
CA ASP A 28 0.69 5.65 -12.75
C ASP A 28 2.04 4.98 -13.08
N GLU A 29 2.99 4.95 -12.13
CA GLU A 29 4.28 4.27 -12.30
C GLU A 29 4.11 2.77 -12.56
N LEU A 30 3.20 2.12 -11.85
CA LEU A 30 2.97 0.68 -11.94
C LEU A 30 2.02 0.29 -13.09
N CYS A 31 1.53 1.26 -13.86
CA CYS A 31 0.57 1.07 -14.96
C CYS A 31 -0.68 0.27 -14.54
N VAL A 32 -1.22 0.57 -13.36
CA VAL A 32 -2.42 -0.06 -12.80
C VAL A 32 -3.44 0.99 -12.36
N THR A 33 -4.63 0.56 -11.95
CA THR A 33 -5.61 1.48 -11.38
C THR A 33 -5.26 1.85 -9.93
N PRO A 34 -5.63 3.04 -9.44
CA PRO A 34 -5.45 3.42 -8.03
C PRO A 34 -6.07 2.41 -7.05
N GLY A 35 -7.22 1.83 -7.42
CA GLY A 35 -7.89 0.78 -6.63
C GLY A 35 -7.06 -0.51 -6.53
N ALA A 36 -6.34 -0.89 -7.59
CA ALA A 36 -5.45 -2.04 -7.57
C ALA A 36 -4.27 -1.83 -6.62
N VAL A 37 -3.68 -0.62 -6.59
CA VAL A 37 -2.61 -0.29 -5.63
C VAL A 37 -3.13 -0.35 -4.19
N SER A 38 -4.30 0.25 -3.93
CA SER A 38 -4.92 0.20 -2.60
C SER A 38 -5.18 -1.25 -2.14
N GLN A 39 -5.74 -2.09 -3.02
CA GLN A 39 -6.00 -3.50 -2.70
C GLN A 39 -4.70 -4.30 -2.45
N GLN A 40 -3.66 -4.04 -3.23
CA GLN A 40 -2.36 -4.70 -3.10
C GLN A 40 -1.70 -4.35 -1.76
N VAL A 41 -1.77 -3.09 -1.35
CA VAL A 41 -1.29 -2.63 -0.05
C VAL A 41 -2.11 -3.21 1.10
N LYS A 42 -3.44 -3.17 1.03
CA LYS A 42 -4.31 -3.81 2.03
C LYS A 42 -4.03 -5.31 2.18
N SER A 43 -3.77 -6.00 1.07
CA SER A 43 -3.40 -7.41 1.10
C SER A 43 -2.04 -7.65 1.75
N LEU A 44 -1.11 -6.70 1.62
CA LEU A 44 0.19 -6.74 2.30
C LEU A 44 0.02 -6.57 3.80
N GLU A 45 -0.72 -5.54 4.21
CA GLU A 45 -1.05 -5.24 5.61
C GLU A 45 -1.72 -6.45 6.27
N ALA A 46 -2.70 -7.06 5.60
CA ALA A 46 -3.38 -8.26 6.09
C ALA A 46 -2.44 -9.46 6.24
N SER A 47 -1.46 -9.61 5.33
CA SER A 47 -0.49 -10.70 5.41
C SER A 47 0.54 -10.50 6.52
N LEU A 48 0.90 -9.24 6.80
CA LEU A 48 1.85 -8.88 7.86
C LEU A 48 1.19 -8.69 9.23
N GLY A 49 -0.13 -8.49 9.27
CA GLY A 49 -0.88 -8.19 10.49
C GLY A 49 -0.61 -6.79 11.05
N VAL A 50 -0.13 -5.86 10.21
CA VAL A 50 0.21 -4.49 10.60
C VAL A 50 -0.27 -3.49 9.55
N GLN A 51 -0.65 -2.29 9.99
CA GLN A 51 -0.88 -1.17 9.08
C GLN A 51 0.46 -0.58 8.63
N LEU A 52 0.59 -0.32 7.33
CA LEU A 52 1.80 0.20 6.71
C LEU A 52 1.69 1.69 6.36
N PHE A 53 0.47 2.20 6.23
CA PHE A 53 0.20 3.62 6.05
C PHE A 53 -0.71 4.12 7.16
N GLU A 54 -0.36 5.26 7.73
CA GLU A 54 -1.26 6.02 8.58
C GLU A 54 -2.23 6.78 7.66
N GLU A 55 -3.53 6.57 7.81
CA GLU A 55 -4.50 7.53 7.28
C GLU A 55 -4.26 8.84 8.03
N LEU A 56 -3.63 9.81 7.36
CA LEU A 56 -3.44 11.14 7.91
C LEU A 56 -4.81 11.79 8.05
N VAL A 57 -5.52 11.46 9.13
CA VAL A 57 -6.62 12.26 9.64
C VAL A 57 -5.98 13.58 10.00
N LEU A 58 -6.18 14.58 9.15
CA LEU A 58 -5.96 15.96 9.54
C LEU A 58 -6.70 16.13 10.88
N LEU A 59 -5.94 16.39 11.94
CA LEU A 59 -6.46 16.78 13.24
C LEU A 59 -7.12 18.18 13.10
N THR A 60 -8.22 18.26 12.36
CA THR A 60 -9.23 19.29 12.54
C THR A 60 -10.04 18.85 13.75
N GLY A 61 -9.58 19.28 14.92
CA GLY A 61 -10.33 19.13 16.17
C GLY A 61 -11.63 19.94 16.15
N PRO A 62 -12.59 19.61 17.02
CA PRO A 62 -13.45 20.60 17.63
C PRO A 62 -12.72 21.36 18.77
#